data_AF-A0A2G6PF51-F1
#
_entry.id   AF-A0A2G6PF51-F1
#
_cell.length_a   1.000
_cell.length_b   1.000
_cell.length_c   1.000
_cell.angle_alpha   90.00
_cell.angle_beta   90.00
_cell.angle_gamma   90.00
#
_symmetry.space_group_name_H-M   'P 1'
#
loop_
_entity.id
_entity.type
_entity.pdbx_description
1 polymer ?
#
loop_
_entity_poly.entity_id
_entity_poly.type
_entity_poly.pdbx_seq_one_letter_code
_entity_poly.pdbx_strand_id
1 'polypeptide(L)'
;MSYRKFNHAVEEIRDDRRRGASEMARRCLAILIEAAQSLPVMEAGEFRAMLLALAHELVLTRPSMTAVSTLLHHWQTQWVINDDMTLDAIRTSAVEQASILIEASRQALTACTVCAARYVGMNRTVMTHSLSSTVVEVCRLLKDQGLRMIVTESRPLEEGQRLAEQLSAWQIPTLYITDAQIGLFVGQADCVLVGADSLLADGTVVNKAGSYLLALAAREQDVPFYVCCESFKRRDADAPPLKLEEMAATELGTPQWPGVMVRNIYFDLTPASLVSAWIDETGLQVNTEYKQRKKPDPCILKDQVQW
;
A
#
# COMPACT_ATOMS: atom_id res chain seq x y z
N MET A 1 27.11 -14.87 -7.87
CA MET A 1 26.85 -13.92 -6.76
C MET A 1 26.87 -14.68 -5.43
N SER A 2 27.39 -14.09 -4.35
CA SER A 2 27.50 -14.76 -3.04
C SER A 2 26.17 -14.70 -2.26
N TYR A 3 25.89 -15.72 -1.43
CA TYR A 3 24.80 -15.78 -0.45
C TYR A 3 24.64 -14.47 0.36
N ARG A 4 25.78 -13.81 0.64
CA ARG A 4 25.84 -12.52 1.35
C ARG A 4 25.05 -11.40 0.67
N LYS A 5 24.97 -11.38 -0.68
CA LYS A 5 24.23 -10.34 -1.41
C LYS A 5 22.71 -10.52 -1.28
N PHE A 6 22.22 -11.76 -1.17
CA PHE A 6 20.78 -12.02 -0.99
C PHE A 6 20.33 -11.72 0.45
N ASN A 7 21.14 -12.06 1.45
CA ASN A 7 20.87 -11.65 2.83
C ASN A 7 20.75 -10.13 2.94
N HIS A 8 21.66 -9.40 2.29
CA HIS A 8 21.58 -7.93 2.24
C HIS A 8 20.32 -7.43 1.53
N ALA A 9 19.92 -8.04 0.41
CA ALA A 9 18.67 -7.67 -0.27
C ALA A 9 17.43 -7.94 0.60
N VAL A 10 17.41 -9.03 1.37
CA VAL A 10 16.32 -9.34 2.32
C VAL A 10 16.29 -8.30 3.46
N GLU A 11 17.45 -7.88 3.96
CA GLU A 11 17.56 -6.78 4.93
C GLU A 11 17.08 -5.46 4.35
N GLU A 12 17.46 -5.12 3.11
CA GLU A 12 16.96 -3.93 2.42
C GLU A 12 15.44 -3.90 2.33
N ILE A 13 14.80 -5.03 2.03
CA ILE A 13 13.32 -5.12 2.01
C ILE A 13 12.73 -4.92 3.40
N ARG A 14 13.33 -5.54 4.42
CA ARG A 14 12.88 -5.40 5.81
C ARG A 14 12.99 -3.96 6.29
N ASP A 15 14.05 -3.26 5.90
CA ASP A 15 14.37 -1.90 6.32
C ASP A 15 13.84 -0.82 5.37
N ASP A 16 13.20 -1.19 4.25
CA ASP A 16 12.56 -0.23 3.37
C ASP A 16 11.38 0.45 4.08
N ARG A 17 11.41 1.78 4.03
CA ARG A 17 10.45 2.70 4.65
C ARG A 17 9.77 3.61 3.63
N ARG A 18 10.10 3.48 2.35
CA ARG A 18 9.74 4.43 1.30
C ARG A 18 8.69 3.91 0.34
N ARG A 19 8.62 2.59 0.16
CA ARG A 19 7.78 1.91 -0.85
C ARG A 19 6.48 1.41 -0.23
N GLY A 20 5.40 1.53 -1.00
CA GLY A 20 4.12 0.91 -0.66
C GLY A 20 4.07 -0.58 -1.01
N ALA A 21 3.06 -1.30 -0.52
CA ALA A 21 2.93 -2.75 -0.65
C ALA A 21 3.11 -3.31 -2.09
N SER A 22 2.49 -2.70 -3.11
CA SER A 22 2.60 -3.16 -4.50
C SER A 22 4.02 -3.03 -5.05
N GLU A 23 4.71 -1.94 -4.72
CA GLU A 23 6.10 -1.72 -5.16
C GLU A 23 7.05 -2.67 -4.43
N MET A 24 6.81 -2.91 -3.14
CA MET A 24 7.56 -3.85 -2.33
C MET A 24 7.48 -5.27 -2.89
N ALA A 25 6.28 -5.72 -3.25
CA ALA A 25 6.07 -7.05 -3.81
C ALA A 25 6.79 -7.22 -5.15
N ARG A 26 6.74 -6.21 -6.03
CA ARG A 26 7.51 -6.22 -7.28
C ARG A 26 9.02 -6.22 -7.05
N ARG A 27 9.52 -5.52 -6.03
CA ARG A 27 10.95 -5.56 -5.68
C ARG A 27 11.37 -6.95 -5.18
N CYS A 28 10.53 -7.63 -4.39
CA CYS A 28 10.79 -9.02 -3.98
C CYS A 28 10.90 -9.96 -5.19
N LEU A 29 9.99 -9.85 -6.16
CA LEU A 29 10.07 -10.61 -7.41
C LEU A 29 11.32 -10.25 -8.23
N ALA A 30 11.72 -8.98 -8.26
CA ALA A 30 12.95 -8.57 -8.93
C ALA A 30 14.21 -9.16 -8.26
N ILE A 31 14.21 -9.28 -6.92
CA ILE A 31 15.29 -9.98 -6.19
C ILE A 31 15.35 -11.47 -6.58
N LEU A 32 14.19 -12.12 -6.77
CA LEU A 32 14.15 -13.50 -7.28
C LEU A 32 14.71 -13.60 -8.71
N ILE A 33 14.42 -12.63 -9.59
CA ILE A 33 15.02 -12.57 -10.93
C ILE A 33 16.54 -12.45 -10.84
N GLU A 34 17.04 -11.51 -10.04
CA GLU A 34 18.48 -11.33 -9.82
C GLU A 34 19.13 -12.61 -9.27
N ALA A 35 18.45 -13.31 -8.36
CA ALA A 35 18.90 -14.59 -7.82
C ALA A 35 18.95 -15.70 -8.87
N ALA A 36 17.86 -15.86 -9.63
CA ALA A 36 17.75 -16.84 -10.69
C ALA A 36 18.85 -16.68 -11.76
N GLN A 37 19.29 -15.45 -12.04
CA GLN A 37 20.33 -15.16 -13.02
C GLN A 37 21.76 -15.33 -12.48
N SER A 38 21.98 -15.22 -11.18
CA SER A 38 23.33 -15.01 -10.63
C SER A 38 23.81 -16.02 -9.59
N LEU A 39 22.91 -16.90 -9.10
CA LEU A 39 23.27 -17.99 -8.17
C LEU A 39 24.29 -18.95 -8.83
N PRO A 40 25.47 -19.19 -8.22
CA PRO A 40 26.54 -20.01 -8.79
C PRO A 40 26.34 -21.51 -8.48
N VAL A 41 25.17 -22.04 -8.83
CA VAL A 41 24.79 -23.45 -8.63
C VAL A 41 24.83 -24.19 -9.95
N MET A 42 25.28 -25.46 -9.89
CA MET A 42 25.45 -26.34 -11.05
C MET A 42 24.34 -27.40 -11.12
N GLU A 43 23.66 -27.68 -10.01
CA GLU A 43 22.63 -28.71 -9.88
C GLU A 43 21.22 -28.08 -9.84
N ALA A 44 20.30 -28.61 -10.63
CA ALA A 44 18.92 -28.11 -10.72
C ALA A 44 18.17 -28.19 -9.37
N GLY A 45 18.35 -29.29 -8.63
CA GLY A 45 17.72 -29.48 -7.32
C GLY A 45 18.19 -28.46 -6.28
N GLU A 46 19.49 -28.19 -6.25
CA GLU A 46 20.09 -27.18 -5.36
C GLU A 46 19.60 -25.77 -5.72
N PHE A 47 19.62 -25.42 -7.01
CA PHE A 47 19.09 -24.15 -7.51
C PHE A 47 17.66 -23.90 -7.05
N ARG A 48 16.79 -24.90 -7.25
CA ARG A 48 15.39 -24.81 -6.87
C ARG A 48 15.22 -24.62 -5.37
N ALA A 49 15.92 -25.41 -4.57
CA ALA A 49 15.85 -25.32 -3.11
C ALA A 49 16.26 -23.94 -2.60
N MET A 50 17.36 -23.38 -3.13
CA MET A 50 17.83 -22.04 -2.77
C MET A 50 16.84 -20.94 -3.14
N LEU A 51 16.26 -21.00 -4.35
CA LEU A 51 15.33 -19.96 -4.80
C LEU A 51 14.01 -19.99 -4.02
N LEU A 52 13.52 -21.18 -3.68
CA LEU A 52 12.35 -21.35 -2.80
C LEU A 52 12.62 -20.86 -1.38
N ALA A 53 13.82 -21.14 -0.84
CA ALA A 53 14.22 -20.63 0.48
C ALA A 53 14.25 -19.10 0.50
N LEU A 54 14.82 -18.47 -0.54
CA LEU A 54 14.83 -17.01 -0.67
C LEU A 54 13.42 -16.42 -0.79
N ALA A 55 12.54 -17.04 -1.60
CA ALA A 55 11.15 -16.61 -1.71
C ALA A 55 10.44 -16.65 -0.35
N HIS A 56 10.63 -17.74 0.42
CA HIS A 56 10.08 -17.87 1.76
C HIS A 56 10.63 -16.80 2.73
N GLU A 57 11.93 -16.51 2.72
CA GLU A 57 12.50 -15.43 3.54
C GLU A 57 11.91 -14.06 3.18
N LEU A 58 11.72 -13.77 1.89
CA LEU A 58 11.14 -12.52 1.42
C LEU A 58 9.68 -12.35 1.90
N VAL A 59 8.88 -13.42 1.95
CA VAL A 59 7.49 -13.38 2.48
C VAL A 59 7.45 -12.85 3.92
N LEU A 60 8.46 -13.17 4.72
CA LEU A 60 8.49 -12.84 6.15
C LEU A 60 8.98 -11.40 6.45
N THR A 61 9.47 -10.67 5.44
CA THR A 61 10.07 -9.35 5.65
C THR A 61 9.07 -8.25 5.99
N ARG A 62 7.84 -8.33 5.45
CA ARG A 62 6.80 -7.28 5.51
C ARG A 62 5.41 -7.86 5.81
N PRO A 63 5.17 -8.37 7.03
CA PRO A 63 3.96 -9.13 7.36
C PRO A 63 2.64 -8.34 7.29
N SER A 64 2.67 -7.00 7.33
CA SER A 64 1.46 -6.17 7.14
C SER A 64 1.15 -5.88 5.67
N MET A 65 2.04 -6.22 4.72
CA MET A 65 1.89 -5.98 3.28
C MET A 65 1.53 -7.27 2.53
N THR A 66 0.24 -7.58 2.43
CA THR A 66 -0.25 -8.85 1.86
C THR A 66 0.22 -9.07 0.41
N ALA A 67 0.39 -8.00 -0.38
CA ALA A 67 0.90 -8.09 -1.75
C ALA A 67 2.22 -8.87 -1.84
N VAL A 68 3.11 -8.74 -0.85
CA VAL A 68 4.40 -9.43 -0.81
C VAL A 68 4.18 -10.94 -0.72
N SER A 69 3.39 -11.41 0.26
CA SER A 69 3.09 -12.83 0.41
C SER A 69 2.32 -13.40 -0.79
N THR A 70 1.30 -12.68 -1.28
CA THR A 70 0.44 -13.17 -2.35
C THR A 70 1.21 -13.36 -3.66
N LEU A 71 2.00 -12.38 -4.08
CA LEU A 71 2.74 -12.49 -5.33
C LEU A 71 3.89 -13.52 -5.24
N LEU A 72 4.55 -13.67 -4.10
CA LEU A 72 5.59 -14.69 -3.92
C LEU A 72 5.00 -16.11 -3.87
N HIS A 73 3.83 -16.28 -3.23
CA HIS A 73 3.11 -17.56 -3.28
C HIS A 73 2.63 -17.88 -4.69
N HIS A 74 2.06 -16.91 -5.43
CA HIS A 74 1.69 -17.11 -6.83
C HIS A 74 2.89 -17.51 -7.68
N TRP A 75 4.03 -16.83 -7.50
CA TRP A 75 5.28 -17.20 -8.18
C TRP A 75 5.66 -18.66 -7.89
N GLN A 76 5.67 -19.06 -6.62
CA GLN A 76 6.00 -20.43 -6.22
C GLN A 76 5.03 -21.47 -6.77
N THR A 77 3.71 -21.20 -6.73
CA THR A 77 2.69 -22.18 -7.14
C THR A 77 2.57 -22.32 -8.65
N GLN A 78 2.85 -21.26 -9.40
CA GLN A 78 2.74 -21.22 -10.85
C GLN A 78 4.08 -21.50 -11.55
N TRP A 79 5.20 -21.45 -10.83
CA TRP A 79 6.50 -21.86 -11.33
C TRP A 79 6.59 -23.39 -11.40
N VAL A 80 6.14 -23.93 -12.53
CA VAL A 80 6.18 -25.35 -12.84
C VAL A 80 7.52 -25.72 -13.44
N ILE A 81 8.13 -26.78 -12.91
CA ILE A 81 9.33 -27.41 -13.45
C ILE A 81 9.06 -28.90 -13.67
N ASN A 82 9.72 -29.48 -14.67
CA ASN A 82 9.67 -30.92 -14.95
C ASN A 82 11.08 -31.50 -14.88
N ASP A 83 11.18 -32.81 -14.63
CA ASP A 83 12.47 -33.51 -14.43
C ASP A 83 13.38 -33.47 -15.67
N ASP A 84 12.82 -33.26 -16.86
CA ASP A 84 13.56 -33.18 -18.12
C ASP A 84 14.18 -31.80 -18.40
N MET A 85 13.89 -30.79 -17.56
CA MET A 85 14.37 -29.43 -17.80
C MET A 85 15.85 -29.28 -17.43
N THR A 86 16.62 -28.64 -18.32
CA THR A 86 17.99 -28.23 -18.00
C THR A 86 18.01 -27.11 -16.96
N LEU A 87 19.12 -26.94 -16.24
CA LEU A 87 19.28 -25.85 -15.28
C LEU A 87 19.03 -24.47 -15.93
N ASP A 88 19.49 -24.25 -17.16
CA ASP A 88 19.27 -23.00 -17.89
C ASP A 88 17.78 -22.78 -18.22
N ALA A 89 17.05 -23.84 -18.56
CA ALA A 89 15.61 -23.77 -18.78
C ALA A 89 14.87 -23.44 -17.47
N ILE A 90 15.29 -24.04 -16.35
CA ILE A 90 14.72 -23.77 -15.02
C ILE A 90 14.98 -22.32 -14.58
N ARG A 91 16.18 -21.79 -14.84
CA ARG A 91 16.50 -20.37 -14.57
C ARG A 91 15.63 -19.44 -15.41
N THR A 92 15.49 -19.75 -16.70
CA THR A 92 14.70 -18.95 -17.63
C THR A 92 13.23 -18.92 -17.19
N SER A 93 12.65 -20.07 -16.84
CA SER A 93 11.25 -20.14 -16.39
C SER A 93 11.01 -19.40 -15.07
N ALA A 94 11.97 -19.44 -14.13
CA ALA A 94 11.88 -18.68 -12.88
C ALA A 94 11.81 -17.17 -13.12
N VAL A 95 12.66 -16.67 -14.03
CA VAL A 95 12.71 -15.25 -14.42
C VAL A 95 11.45 -14.83 -15.15
N GLU A 96 10.99 -15.64 -16.11
CA GLU A 96 9.78 -15.39 -16.88
C GLU A 96 8.55 -15.30 -15.96
N GLN A 97 8.39 -16.26 -15.05
CA GLN A 97 7.26 -16.28 -14.12
C GLN A 97 7.25 -15.05 -13.19
N ALA A 98 8.40 -14.63 -12.66
CA ALA A 98 8.49 -13.42 -11.85
C ALA A 98 8.18 -12.16 -12.67
N SER A 99 8.64 -12.11 -13.92
CA SER A 99 8.41 -10.98 -14.83
C SER A 99 6.93 -10.83 -15.20
N ILE A 100 6.23 -11.94 -15.45
CA ILE A 100 4.78 -11.97 -15.68
C ILE A 100 4.02 -11.36 -14.49
N LEU A 101 4.36 -11.76 -13.26
CA LEU A 101 3.69 -11.26 -12.06
C LEU A 101 4.01 -9.78 -11.77
N ILE A 102 5.23 -9.33 -12.04
CA ILE A 102 5.59 -7.91 -11.97
C ILE A 102 4.71 -7.09 -12.92
N GLU A 103 4.52 -7.58 -14.15
CA GLU A 103 3.73 -6.88 -15.15
C GLU A 103 2.23 -6.91 -14.83
N ALA A 104 1.71 -8.05 -14.38
CA ALA A 104 0.34 -8.16 -13.87
C ALA A 104 0.06 -7.17 -12.73
N SER A 105 1.01 -7.01 -11.80
CA SER A 105 0.91 -6.03 -10.71
C SER A 105 0.84 -4.58 -11.23
N ARG A 106 1.59 -4.24 -12.28
CA ARG A 106 1.54 -2.90 -12.90
C ARG A 106 0.23 -2.65 -13.64
N GLN A 107 -0.27 -3.66 -14.34
CA GLN A 107 -1.54 -3.59 -15.07
C GLN A 107 -2.71 -3.41 -14.12
N ALA A 108 -2.75 -4.18 -13.03
CA ALA A 108 -3.77 -4.02 -11.98
C ALA A 108 -3.72 -2.63 -11.33
N LEU A 109 -2.54 -2.09 -11.01
CA LEU A 109 -2.41 -0.71 -10.53
C LEU A 109 -2.97 0.30 -11.53
N THR A 110 -2.63 0.14 -12.81
CA THR A 110 -3.10 1.04 -13.88
C THR A 110 -4.62 0.99 -14.02
N ALA A 111 -5.20 -0.20 -14.05
CA ALA A 111 -6.64 -0.40 -14.15
C ALA A 111 -7.38 0.14 -12.90
N CYS A 112 -6.87 -0.15 -11.70
CA CYS A 112 -7.40 0.37 -10.44
C CYS A 112 -7.36 1.90 -10.42
N THR A 113 -6.28 2.52 -10.91
CA THR A 113 -6.15 3.97 -11.06
C THR A 113 -7.26 4.55 -11.96
N VAL A 114 -7.50 3.93 -13.13
CA VAL A 114 -8.54 4.37 -14.07
C VAL A 114 -9.93 4.26 -13.45
N CYS A 115 -10.21 3.18 -12.73
CA CYS A 115 -11.45 3.00 -11.97
C CYS A 115 -11.59 4.10 -10.91
N ALA A 116 -10.58 4.27 -10.05
CA ALA A 116 -10.60 5.25 -8.96
C ALA A 116 -10.78 6.69 -9.47
N ALA A 117 -10.05 7.10 -10.52
CA ALA A 117 -10.17 8.42 -11.10
C ALA A 117 -11.59 8.70 -11.62
N ARG A 118 -12.27 7.69 -12.18
CA ARG A 118 -13.66 7.79 -12.63
C ARG A 118 -14.64 8.05 -11.48
N TYR A 119 -14.43 7.40 -10.33
CA TYR A 119 -15.31 7.55 -9.17
C TYR A 119 -15.04 8.81 -8.36
N VAL A 120 -13.80 9.30 -8.33
CA VAL A 120 -13.47 10.63 -7.80
C VAL A 120 -14.15 11.70 -8.67
N GLY A 121 -13.88 11.69 -9.98
CA GLY A 121 -14.44 12.66 -10.92
C GLY A 121 -13.76 14.04 -10.86
N MET A 122 -14.31 14.99 -11.62
CA MET A 122 -13.75 16.33 -11.83
C MET A 122 -14.16 17.31 -10.71
N ASN A 123 -13.38 18.38 -10.55
CA ASN A 123 -13.65 19.52 -9.66
C ASN A 123 -13.84 19.14 -8.18
N ARG A 124 -13.16 18.08 -7.74
CA ARG A 124 -13.27 17.55 -6.38
C ARG A 124 -12.12 17.98 -5.49
N THR A 125 -12.42 18.11 -4.21
CA THR A 125 -11.45 18.13 -3.12
C THR A 125 -11.33 16.73 -2.53
N VAL A 126 -10.14 16.14 -2.58
CA VAL A 126 -9.89 14.80 -2.06
C VAL A 126 -8.96 14.89 -0.87
N MET A 127 -9.33 14.24 0.24
CA MET A 127 -8.43 14.08 1.37
C MET A 127 -7.76 12.70 1.34
N THR A 128 -6.47 12.65 1.65
CA THR A 128 -5.69 11.41 1.70
C THR A 128 -4.76 11.38 2.90
N HIS A 129 -4.32 10.17 3.25
CA HIS A 129 -3.36 9.90 4.31
C HIS A 129 -2.30 8.93 3.78
N SER A 130 -1.03 9.19 4.12
CA SER A 130 0.16 8.52 3.59
C SER A 130 0.41 8.78 2.09
N LEU A 131 1.29 7.99 1.50
CA LEU A 131 1.63 7.98 0.07
C LEU A 131 1.29 6.63 -0.54
N SER A 132 0.24 6.59 -1.35
CA SER A 132 -0.16 5.43 -2.16
C SER A 132 0.16 5.69 -3.63
N SER A 133 0.85 4.76 -4.29
CA SER A 133 1.15 4.86 -5.72
C SER A 133 -0.11 4.99 -6.57
N THR A 134 -1.19 4.30 -6.20
CA THR A 134 -2.47 4.38 -6.92
C THR A 134 -3.10 5.77 -6.74
N VAL A 135 -3.05 6.34 -5.53
CA VAL A 135 -3.58 7.69 -5.27
C VAL A 135 -2.77 8.75 -6.03
N VAL A 136 -1.44 8.64 -6.04
CA VAL A 136 -0.55 9.50 -6.82
C VAL A 136 -0.93 9.50 -8.31
N GLU A 137 -1.15 8.31 -8.87
CA GLU A 137 -1.54 8.18 -10.28
C GLU A 137 -2.96 8.70 -10.56
N VAL A 138 -3.90 8.57 -9.62
CA VAL A 138 -5.23 9.20 -9.70
C VAL A 138 -5.09 10.72 -9.75
N CYS A 139 -4.27 11.30 -8.87
CA CYS A 139 -3.99 12.73 -8.88
C CYS A 139 -3.38 13.17 -10.22
N ARG A 140 -2.44 12.38 -10.78
CA ARG A 140 -1.83 12.65 -12.08
C ARG A 140 -2.86 12.66 -13.22
N LEU A 141 -3.81 11.73 -13.23
CA LEU A 141 -4.87 11.67 -14.26
C LEU A 141 -5.87 12.83 -14.15
N LEU A 142 -6.12 13.33 -12.94
CA LEU A 142 -7.12 14.37 -12.66
C LEU A 142 -6.51 15.78 -12.51
N LYS A 143 -5.20 15.94 -12.68
CA LYS A 143 -4.48 17.20 -12.39
C LYS A 143 -5.06 18.43 -13.12
N ASP A 144 -5.49 18.26 -14.37
CA ASP A 144 -6.04 19.35 -15.20
C ASP A 144 -7.57 19.42 -15.14
N GLN A 145 -8.19 18.70 -14.20
CA GLN A 145 -9.64 18.53 -14.07
C GLN A 145 -10.20 19.19 -12.80
N GLY A 146 -9.50 20.19 -12.25
CA GLY A 146 -9.94 20.93 -11.06
C GLY A 146 -9.79 20.16 -9.74
N LEU A 147 -8.91 19.15 -9.71
CA LEU A 147 -8.60 18.40 -8.48
C LEU A 147 -7.93 19.32 -7.44
N ARG A 148 -8.34 19.17 -6.19
CA ARG A 148 -7.72 19.80 -5.01
C ARG A 148 -7.43 18.74 -3.97
N MET A 149 -6.35 18.87 -3.21
CA MET A 149 -5.90 17.85 -2.26
C MET A 149 -5.81 18.38 -0.84
N ILE A 150 -6.25 17.58 0.13
CA ILE A 150 -5.92 17.74 1.55
C ILE A 150 -5.02 16.57 1.93
N VAL A 151 -3.78 16.85 2.29
CA VAL A 151 -2.75 15.85 2.58
C VAL A 151 -2.31 15.99 4.03
N THR A 152 -2.41 14.90 4.78
CA THR A 152 -1.85 14.82 6.13
C THR A 152 -0.36 14.50 6.10
N GLU A 153 0.41 15.01 7.05
CA GLU A 153 1.86 14.75 7.13
C GLU A 153 2.20 13.25 7.16
N SER A 154 1.41 12.43 7.88
CA SER A 154 1.61 10.98 8.02
C SER A 154 2.86 10.62 8.83
N ARG A 155 2.83 10.88 10.14
CA ARG A 155 3.92 10.51 11.04
C ARG A 155 4.07 8.98 11.12
N PRO A 156 5.30 8.45 11.39
CA PRO A 156 6.51 9.20 11.76
C PRO A 156 7.41 9.62 10.57
N LEU A 157 7.19 9.08 9.37
CA LEU A 157 8.11 9.28 8.23
C LEU A 157 7.71 10.43 7.30
N GLU A 158 6.57 11.05 7.58
CA GLU A 158 6.09 12.22 6.86
C GLU A 158 5.89 11.92 5.36
N GLU A 159 5.33 10.74 5.04
CA GLU A 159 5.10 10.33 3.65
C GLU A 159 4.24 11.33 2.87
N GLY A 160 3.36 12.06 3.57
CA GLY A 160 2.58 13.15 3.00
C GLY A 160 3.43 14.28 2.42
N GLN A 161 4.62 14.54 2.96
CA GLN A 161 5.52 15.57 2.44
C GLN A 161 5.95 15.23 1.00
N ARG A 162 6.33 13.97 0.76
CA ARG A 162 6.71 13.48 -0.57
C ARG A 162 5.55 13.55 -1.55
N LEU A 163 4.33 13.28 -1.10
CA LEU A 163 3.14 13.45 -1.92
C LEU A 163 2.91 14.93 -2.26
N ALA A 164 2.99 15.82 -1.27
CA ALA A 164 2.83 17.26 -1.48
C ALA A 164 3.87 17.83 -2.46
N GLU A 165 5.12 17.37 -2.40
CA GLU A 165 6.16 17.73 -3.38
C GLU A 165 5.78 17.34 -4.81
N GLN A 166 5.24 16.12 -5.01
CA GLN A 166 4.77 15.66 -6.31
C GLN A 166 3.57 16.47 -6.82
N LEU A 167 2.59 16.73 -5.95
CA LEU A 167 1.41 17.53 -6.28
C LEU A 167 1.79 18.97 -6.63
N SER A 168 2.76 19.54 -5.91
CA SER A 168 3.33 20.86 -6.21
C SER A 168 3.99 20.90 -7.59
N ALA A 169 4.72 19.86 -7.98
CA ALA A 169 5.32 19.77 -9.31
C ALA A 169 4.27 19.70 -10.44
N TRP A 170 3.05 19.27 -10.13
CA TRP A 170 1.91 19.25 -11.06
C TRP A 170 0.97 20.44 -10.91
N GLN A 171 1.29 21.40 -10.02
CA GLN A 171 0.47 22.57 -9.73
C GLN A 171 -0.97 22.24 -9.26
N ILE A 172 -1.14 21.11 -8.58
CA ILE A 172 -2.42 20.75 -7.96
C ILE A 172 -2.56 21.52 -6.63
N PRO A 173 -3.61 22.34 -6.44
CA PRO A 173 -3.83 23.05 -5.18
C PRO A 173 -3.92 22.05 -4.02
N THR A 174 -3.06 22.24 -3.02
CA THR A 174 -2.87 21.27 -1.93
C THR A 174 -2.82 21.98 -0.59
N LEU A 175 -3.67 21.56 0.35
CA LEU A 175 -3.53 21.86 1.77
C LEU A 175 -2.71 20.76 2.43
N TYR A 176 -1.69 21.15 3.17
CA TYR A 176 -0.87 20.25 3.97
C TYR A 176 -1.15 20.47 5.45
N ILE A 177 -1.51 19.42 6.17
CA ILE A 177 -1.92 19.49 7.58
C ILE A 177 -1.23 18.42 8.43
N THR A 178 -1.20 18.62 9.74
CA THR A 178 -0.77 17.56 10.68
C THR A 178 -1.85 16.48 10.82
N ASP A 179 -1.46 15.29 11.27
CA ASP A 179 -2.40 14.18 11.48
C ASP A 179 -3.47 14.53 12.54
N ALA A 180 -3.12 15.34 13.54
CA ALA A 180 -4.04 15.79 14.59
C ALA A 180 -5.15 16.72 14.08
N GLN A 181 -4.98 17.34 12.92
CA GLN A 181 -5.94 18.27 12.32
C GLN A 181 -6.97 17.56 11.43
N ILE A 182 -6.89 16.24 11.24
CA ILE A 182 -7.79 15.47 10.37
C ILE A 182 -9.26 15.83 10.59
N GLY A 183 -9.72 15.83 11.84
CA GLY A 183 -11.12 16.12 12.18
C GLY A 183 -11.57 17.56 11.87
N LEU A 184 -10.63 18.51 11.77
CA LEU A 184 -10.94 19.91 11.46
C LEU A 184 -11.13 20.14 9.95
N PHE A 185 -10.45 19.35 9.11
CA PHE A 185 -10.40 19.58 7.66
C PHE A 185 -11.18 18.55 6.85
N VAL A 186 -11.47 17.35 7.37
CA VAL A 186 -12.10 16.29 6.58
C VAL A 186 -13.45 16.71 5.99
N GLY A 187 -14.24 17.51 6.70
CA GLY A 187 -15.54 18.01 6.21
C GLY A 187 -15.46 19.02 5.05
N GLN A 188 -14.25 19.40 4.61
CA GLN A 188 -14.01 20.19 3.41
C GLN A 188 -13.76 19.32 2.17
N ALA A 189 -13.50 18.01 2.36
CA ALA A 189 -13.32 17.07 1.27
C ALA A 189 -14.65 16.59 0.71
N ASP A 190 -14.70 16.39 -0.60
CA ASP A 190 -15.80 15.70 -1.29
C ASP A 190 -15.74 14.19 -1.06
N CYS A 191 -14.53 13.65 -0.90
CA CYS A 191 -14.29 12.27 -0.53
C CYS A 191 -12.91 12.10 0.12
N VAL A 192 -12.74 11.02 0.85
CA VAL A 192 -11.44 10.47 1.22
C VAL A 192 -11.05 9.40 0.22
N LEU A 193 -9.79 9.39 -0.21
CA LEU A 193 -9.20 8.35 -1.03
C LEU A 193 -7.87 7.91 -0.43
N VAL A 194 -7.78 6.67 0.02
CA VAL A 194 -6.54 6.08 0.57
C VAL A 194 -6.14 4.83 -0.20
N GLY A 195 -4.88 4.42 -0.04
CA GLY A 195 -4.44 3.08 -0.44
C GLY A 195 -4.77 2.02 0.62
N ALA A 196 -4.26 0.82 0.37
CA ALA A 196 -4.21 -0.26 1.35
C ALA A 196 -2.88 -1.01 1.24
N ASP A 197 -2.38 -1.51 2.36
CA ASP A 197 -1.30 -2.49 2.45
C ASP A 197 -1.85 -3.93 2.46
N SER A 198 -3.01 -4.12 3.10
CA SER A 198 -3.79 -5.37 3.06
C SER A 198 -5.29 -5.10 3.15
N LEU A 199 -6.08 -5.98 2.55
CA LEU A 199 -7.53 -6.06 2.74
C LEU A 199 -7.88 -7.43 3.32
N LEU A 200 -8.40 -7.46 4.55
CA LEU A 200 -8.78 -8.70 5.22
C LEU A 200 -10.09 -9.26 4.62
N ALA A 201 -10.36 -10.54 4.87
CA ALA A 201 -11.52 -11.23 4.30
C ALA A 201 -12.88 -10.65 4.74
N ASP A 202 -12.93 -10.01 5.91
CA ASP A 202 -14.10 -9.30 6.44
C ASP A 202 -14.25 -7.87 5.90
N GLY A 203 -13.37 -7.43 5.00
CA GLY A 203 -13.33 -6.08 4.44
C GLY A 203 -12.56 -5.07 5.29
N THR A 204 -12.00 -5.47 6.43
CA THR A 204 -11.12 -4.61 7.25
C THR A 204 -9.86 -4.24 6.45
N VAL A 205 -9.53 -2.96 6.44
CA VAL A 205 -8.39 -2.43 5.71
C VAL A 205 -7.21 -2.25 6.65
N VAL A 206 -6.04 -2.72 6.24
CA VAL A 206 -4.77 -2.43 6.87
C VAL A 206 -4.07 -1.39 6.02
N ASN A 207 -3.81 -0.22 6.60
CA ASN A 207 -3.12 0.89 5.96
C ASN A 207 -2.33 1.69 6.99
N LYS A 208 -1.55 2.68 6.55
CA LYS A 208 -0.76 3.57 7.43
C LYS A 208 -1.55 4.04 8.66
N ALA A 209 -0.93 3.95 9.83
CA ALA A 209 -1.51 4.38 11.10
C ALA A 209 -1.95 5.85 11.04
N GLY A 210 -3.22 6.09 11.33
CA GLY A 210 -3.92 7.36 11.10
C GLY A 210 -5.09 7.22 10.13
N SER A 211 -5.08 6.19 9.28
CA SER A 211 -6.18 5.85 8.36
C SER A 211 -7.49 5.58 9.10
N TYR A 212 -7.43 4.87 10.24
CA TYR A 212 -8.61 4.62 11.08
C TYR A 212 -9.21 5.92 11.63
N LEU A 213 -8.36 6.85 12.08
CA LEU A 213 -8.81 8.16 12.59
C LEU A 213 -9.43 9.00 11.46
N LEU A 214 -8.84 8.96 10.27
CA LEU A 214 -9.43 9.58 9.09
C LEU A 214 -10.79 8.98 8.73
N ALA A 215 -10.93 7.66 8.77
CA ALA A 215 -12.20 6.98 8.49
C ALA A 215 -13.28 7.33 9.52
N LEU A 216 -12.93 7.41 10.81
CA LEU A 216 -13.83 7.87 11.86
C LEU A 216 -14.30 9.31 11.63
N ALA A 217 -13.37 10.21 11.32
CA ALA A 217 -13.67 11.62 11.09
C ALA A 217 -14.51 11.82 9.81
N ALA A 218 -14.19 11.10 8.74
CA ALA A 218 -14.93 11.11 7.48
C ALA A 218 -16.38 10.65 7.70
N ARG A 219 -16.58 9.52 8.40
CA ARG A 219 -17.93 9.05 8.76
C ARG A 219 -18.69 10.07 9.59
N GLU A 220 -18.02 10.72 10.54
CA GLU A 220 -18.66 11.74 11.39
C GLU A 220 -19.07 12.98 10.59
N GLN A 221 -18.34 13.33 9.52
CA GLN A 221 -18.63 14.48 8.66
C GLN A 221 -19.42 14.11 7.39
N ASP A 222 -19.94 12.88 7.31
CA ASP A 222 -20.66 12.35 6.14
C ASP A 222 -19.86 12.44 4.81
N VAL A 223 -18.54 12.30 4.92
CA VAL A 223 -17.62 12.26 3.78
C VAL A 223 -17.35 10.80 3.41
N PRO A 224 -17.57 10.39 2.14
CA PRO A 224 -17.35 9.01 1.72
C PRO A 224 -15.86 8.64 1.80
N PHE A 225 -15.57 7.46 2.34
CA PHE A 225 -14.22 6.92 2.51
C PHE A 225 -13.96 5.79 1.52
N TYR A 226 -13.16 6.07 0.50
CA TYR A 226 -12.81 5.13 -0.56
C TYR A 226 -11.40 4.56 -0.38
N VAL A 227 -11.27 3.27 -0.68
CA VAL A 227 -10.01 2.53 -0.53
C VAL A 227 -9.60 1.93 -1.87
N CYS A 228 -8.47 2.38 -2.42
CA CYS A 228 -7.83 1.76 -3.58
C CYS A 228 -7.02 0.55 -3.15
N CYS A 229 -7.40 -0.64 -3.64
CA CYS A 229 -6.79 -1.90 -3.26
C CYS A 229 -6.80 -2.87 -4.43
N GLU A 230 -5.65 -3.04 -5.11
CA GLU A 230 -5.50 -4.07 -6.14
C GLU A 230 -5.76 -5.48 -5.56
N SER A 231 -6.27 -6.41 -6.39
CA SER A 231 -6.70 -7.74 -5.94
C SER A 231 -5.65 -8.52 -5.15
N PHE A 232 -4.37 -8.38 -5.50
CA PHE A 232 -3.25 -9.08 -4.83
C PHE A 232 -2.99 -8.61 -3.39
N LYS A 233 -3.65 -7.55 -2.91
CA LYS A 233 -3.60 -7.11 -1.50
C LYS A 233 -4.68 -7.75 -0.62
N ARG A 234 -5.62 -8.48 -1.22
CA ARG A 234 -6.68 -9.18 -0.49
C ARG A 234 -6.15 -10.46 0.15
N ARG A 235 -6.57 -10.71 1.39
CA ARG A 235 -6.28 -11.94 2.13
C ARG A 235 -7.45 -12.91 2.06
N ASP A 236 -7.12 -14.19 1.97
CA ASP A 236 -8.08 -15.27 2.11
C ASP A 236 -8.59 -15.37 3.56
N ALA A 237 -9.78 -15.94 3.73
CA ALA A 237 -10.45 -16.04 5.03
C ALA A 237 -9.73 -16.99 6.01
N ASP A 238 -8.97 -17.95 5.49
CA ASP A 238 -8.16 -18.91 6.24
C ASP A 238 -6.70 -18.45 6.43
N ALA A 239 -6.34 -17.27 5.94
CA ALA A 239 -5.00 -16.72 6.14
C ALA A 239 -4.71 -16.50 7.64
N PRO A 240 -3.46 -16.72 8.11
CA PRO A 240 -3.10 -16.44 9.49
C PRO A 240 -3.40 -14.99 9.90
N PRO A 241 -3.66 -14.73 11.20
CA PRO A 241 -3.89 -13.37 11.69
C PRO A 241 -2.76 -12.41 11.28
N LEU A 242 -3.13 -11.24 10.80
CA LEU A 242 -2.16 -10.21 10.42
C LEU A 242 -1.49 -9.64 11.67
N LYS A 243 -0.17 -9.50 11.63
CA LYS A 243 0.62 -8.86 12.68
C LYS A 243 1.02 -7.46 12.21
N LEU A 244 0.56 -6.44 12.92
CA LEU A 244 0.98 -5.06 12.69
C LEU A 244 2.47 -4.92 12.99
N GLU A 245 3.17 -4.23 12.09
CA GLU A 245 4.60 -3.99 12.23
C GLU A 245 4.87 -2.88 13.23
N GLU A 246 5.70 -3.19 14.24
CA GLU A 246 6.23 -2.25 15.21
C GLU A 246 7.69 -1.94 14.84
N MET A 247 7.95 -0.68 14.52
CA MET A 247 9.25 -0.18 14.07
C MET A 247 10.05 0.44 15.22
N ALA A 248 11.30 0.81 14.93
CA ALA A 248 12.16 1.43 15.92
C ALA A 248 11.55 2.74 16.44
N ALA A 249 11.48 2.89 17.77
CA ALA A 249 10.99 4.10 18.42
C ALA A 249 11.80 5.37 18.05
N THR A 250 13.07 5.19 17.64
CA THR A 250 13.95 6.27 17.21
C THR A 250 13.45 7.02 15.98
N GLU A 251 12.63 6.40 15.13
CA GLU A 251 12.02 7.05 13.97
C GLU A 251 11.03 8.16 14.37
N LEU A 252 10.49 8.13 15.60
CA LEU A 252 9.64 9.21 16.11
C LEU A 252 10.42 10.49 16.43
N GLY A 253 11.76 10.46 16.42
CA GLY A 253 12.59 11.62 16.73
C GLY A 253 12.45 12.13 18.17
N THR A 254 11.98 11.27 19.09
CA THR A 254 11.76 11.63 20.49
C THR A 254 12.96 11.25 21.37
N PRO A 255 13.25 12.02 22.43
CA PRO A 255 14.21 11.62 23.45
C PRO A 255 13.82 10.32 24.16
N GLN A 256 14.80 9.63 24.75
CA GLN A 256 14.52 8.54 25.69
C GLN A 256 14.32 9.11 27.09
N TRP A 257 13.20 8.76 27.73
CA TRP A 257 12.89 9.16 29.10
C TRP A 257 12.83 7.94 30.02
N PRO A 258 13.45 7.98 31.22
CA PRO A 258 13.29 6.92 32.21
C PRO A 258 11.81 6.69 32.56
N GLY A 259 11.36 5.44 32.51
CA GLY A 259 9.98 5.06 32.84
C GLY A 259 8.95 5.27 31.71
N VAL A 260 9.35 5.77 30.54
CA VAL A 260 8.45 5.94 29.38
C VAL A 260 8.71 4.87 28.34
N MET A 261 7.67 4.12 27.98
CA MET A 261 7.72 3.17 26.86
C MET A 261 7.23 3.85 25.59
N VAL A 262 8.13 4.00 24.62
CA VAL A 262 7.80 4.57 23.30
C VAL A 262 7.50 3.41 22.33
N ARG A 263 6.38 3.49 21.63
CA ARG A 263 5.94 2.49 20.64
C ARG A 263 5.69 3.15 19.29
N ASN A 264 6.01 2.45 18.20
CA ASN A 264 5.90 2.97 16.85
C ASN A 264 5.25 1.92 15.94
N ILE A 265 3.91 1.91 15.90
CA ILE A 265 3.14 0.98 15.07
C ILE A 265 2.84 1.66 13.74
N TYR A 266 3.23 1.04 12.63
CA TYR A 266 3.18 1.66 11.31
C TYR A 266 1.83 1.60 10.60
N PHE A 267 1.01 0.64 10.98
CA PHE A 267 -0.28 0.38 10.34
C PHE A 267 -1.38 0.31 11.39
N ASP A 268 -2.59 0.70 11.02
CA ASP A 268 -3.78 0.48 11.82
C ASP A 268 -4.77 -0.44 11.08
N LEU A 269 -5.86 -0.76 11.77
CA LEU A 269 -6.98 -1.52 11.23
C LEU A 269 -8.16 -0.56 11.09
N THR A 270 -8.65 -0.39 9.87
CA THR A 270 -9.86 0.36 9.56
C THR A 270 -10.99 -0.64 9.28
N PRO A 271 -11.95 -0.83 10.20
CA PRO A 271 -13.01 -1.81 10.04
C PRO A 271 -13.88 -1.53 8.80
N ALA A 272 -14.37 -2.58 8.15
CA ALA A 272 -15.22 -2.47 6.97
C ALA A 272 -16.40 -1.50 7.15
N SER A 273 -17.01 -1.46 8.35
CA SER A 273 -18.10 -0.53 8.70
C SER A 273 -17.79 0.97 8.55
N LEU A 274 -16.51 1.35 8.43
CA LEU A 274 -16.07 2.73 8.17
C LEU A 274 -15.72 2.99 6.70
N VAL A 275 -15.64 1.95 5.87
CA VAL A 275 -15.30 2.06 4.45
C VAL A 275 -16.57 2.18 3.63
N SER A 276 -16.69 3.25 2.84
CA SER A 276 -17.84 3.46 1.96
C SER A 276 -17.78 2.55 0.73
N ALA A 277 -16.59 2.36 0.16
CA ALA A 277 -16.37 1.44 -0.95
C ALA A 277 -14.89 1.07 -1.13
N TRP A 278 -14.65 -0.09 -1.73
CA TRP A 278 -13.34 -0.54 -2.20
C TRP A 278 -13.25 -0.39 -3.72
N ILE A 279 -12.07 -0.03 -4.23
CA ILE A 279 -11.82 0.17 -5.65
C ILE A 279 -10.61 -0.67 -6.05
N ASP A 280 -10.82 -1.60 -6.98
CA ASP A 280 -9.77 -2.44 -7.55
C ASP A 280 -9.71 -2.28 -9.08
N GLU A 281 -8.93 -3.13 -9.75
CA GLU A 281 -8.83 -3.16 -11.21
C GLU A 281 -10.14 -3.54 -11.94
N THR A 282 -11.11 -4.12 -11.24
CA THR A 282 -12.40 -4.55 -11.79
C THR A 282 -13.50 -3.50 -11.61
N GLY A 283 -13.37 -2.62 -10.60
CA GLY A 283 -14.27 -1.49 -10.40
C GLY A 283 -14.48 -1.12 -8.94
N LEU A 284 -15.62 -0.47 -8.67
CA LEU A 284 -16.07 -0.07 -7.33
C LEU A 284 -16.95 -1.16 -6.73
N GLN A 285 -16.58 -1.63 -5.54
CA GLN A 285 -17.42 -2.42 -4.67
C GLN A 285 -17.97 -1.52 -3.55
N VAL A 286 -19.25 -1.16 -3.65
CA VAL A 286 -19.96 -0.38 -2.63
C VAL A 286 -20.19 -1.23 -1.38
N ASN A 287 -19.91 -0.67 -0.20
CA ASN A 287 -20.24 -1.30 1.05
C ASN A 287 -21.70 -1.04 1.43
N THR A 288 -22.55 -2.06 1.31
CA THR A 288 -23.98 -1.96 1.65
C THR A 288 -24.24 -1.86 3.15
N GLU A 289 -23.27 -2.20 3.99
CA GLU A 289 -23.36 -2.09 5.44
C GLU A 289 -22.88 -0.73 5.98
N TYR A 290 -22.31 0.12 5.11
CA TYR A 290 -21.89 1.47 5.47
C TYR A 290 -23.11 2.33 5.83
N LYS A 291 -23.16 2.80 7.08
CA LYS A 291 -24.23 3.65 7.58
C LYS A 291 -23.72 5.07 7.78
N GLN A 292 -24.24 5.99 6.99
CA GLN A 292 -24.08 7.42 7.23
C GLN A 292 -24.72 7.79 8.58
N ARG A 293 -24.07 8.69 9.33
CA ARG A 293 -24.70 9.31 10.50
C ARG A 293 -25.69 10.38 10.05
N LYS A 294 -26.67 10.70 10.92
CA LYS A 294 -27.57 11.84 10.68
C LYS A 294 -26.73 13.10 10.47
N LYS A 295 -27.22 13.97 9.59
CA LYS A 295 -26.58 15.22 9.11
C LYS A 295 -25.71 15.86 10.21
N PRO A 296 -24.38 15.91 10.04
CA PRO A 296 -23.48 16.44 11.05
C PRO A 296 -23.58 17.95 11.17
N ASP A 297 -23.11 18.47 12.30
CA ASP A 297 -22.88 19.91 12.44
C ASP A 297 -21.90 20.37 11.35
N PRO A 298 -22.14 21.53 10.72
CA PRO A 298 -21.30 22.01 9.62
C PRO A 298 -19.84 22.11 10.06
N CYS A 299 -18.93 21.62 9.21
CA CYS A 299 -17.49 21.76 9.39
C CYS A 299 -17.13 23.22 9.68
N ILE A 300 -16.51 23.46 10.84
CA ILE A 300 -16.20 24.81 11.38
C ILE A 300 -15.36 25.63 10.38
N LEU A 301 -14.56 24.95 9.55
CA LEU A 301 -13.60 25.56 8.63
C LEU A 301 -14.07 25.58 7.16
N LYS A 302 -15.31 25.18 6.85
CA LYS A 302 -15.76 24.98 5.46
C LYS A 302 -15.58 26.21 4.55
N ASP A 303 -15.71 27.40 5.12
CA ASP A 303 -15.59 28.67 4.39
C ASP A 303 -14.24 29.40 4.64
N GLN A 304 -13.31 28.78 5.38
CA GLN A 304 -12.04 29.41 5.77
C GLN A 304 -10.87 29.06 4.84
N VAL A 305 -11.06 28.12 3.92
CA VAL A 305 -10.04 27.72 2.94
C VAL A 305 -10.39 28.30 1.57
N GLN A 306 -9.50 29.15 1.06
CA GLN A 306 -9.54 29.63 -0.33
C GLN A 306 -8.50 28.84 -1.14
N TRP A 307 -8.99 28.18 -2.20
CA TRP A 307 -8.20 27.34 -3.11
C TRP A 307 -7.68 28.12 -4.30
#